data_AF-A0A4Y5SU74-F1
#
_entry.id   AF-A0A4Y5SU74-F1
#
_cell.length_a   1.000
_cell.length_b   1.000
_cell.length_c   1.000
_cell.angle_alpha   90.00
_cell.angle_beta   90.00
_cell.angle_gamma   90.00
#
_symmetry.space_group_name_H-M   'P 1'
#
loop_
_entity.id
_entity.type
_entity.pdbx_description
1 polymer ?
#
loop_
_entity_poly.entity_id
_entity_poly.type
_entity_poly.pdbx_seq_one_letter_code
_entity_poly.pdbx_strand_id
1 'polypeptide(L)' 'MTLNIAVGRISKKTMSDLDEYMRAFCPGELSAFWVGDQVFLELASVEALALIRAQFPEIDMRVLNEGDAPPPAPSAI' A
#
# COMPACT_ATOMS: atom_id res chain seq x y z
N MET A 1 7.08 12.10 5.56
CA MET A 1 5.77 11.67 6.11
C MET A 1 5.35 10.45 5.31
N THR A 2 5.03 9.35 5.97
CA THR A 2 4.69 8.09 5.31
C THR A 2 3.22 7.77 5.56
N LEU A 3 2.53 7.33 4.50
CA LEU A 3 1.16 6.86 4.55
C LEU A 3 1.16 5.34 4.60
N ASN A 4 0.54 4.79 5.64
CA ASN A 4 0.27 3.37 5.75
C ASN A 4 -1.14 3.09 5.25
N ILE A 5 -1.28 2.23 4.25
CA ILE A 5 -2.56 1.93 3.60
C ILE A 5 -2.81 0.43 3.67
N ALA A 6 -3.97 0.03 4.20
CA ALA A 6 -4.50 -1.31 4.02
C ALA A 6 -5.13 -1.41 2.64
N VAL A 7 -4.72 -2.42 1.90
CA VAL A 7 -5.30 -2.79 0.61
C VAL A 7 -6.19 -3.99 0.83
N GLY A 8 -7.45 -3.88 0.43
CA GLY A 8 -8.45 -4.95 0.48
C GLY A 8 -8.01 -6.19 -0.29
N ARG A 9 -8.88 -7.20 -0.30
CA ARG A 9 -8.51 -8.51 -0.87
C ARG A 9 -8.25 -8.39 -2.37
N ILE A 10 -6.99 -8.59 -2.77
CA ILE A 10 -6.55 -8.56 -4.16
C ILE A 10 -5.93 -9.90 -4.57
N SER A 11 -5.94 -10.17 -5.88
CA SER A 11 -5.27 -11.33 -6.45
C SER A 11 -3.75 -11.14 -6.48
N LYS A 12 -2.99 -12.24 -6.50
CA LYS A 12 -1.52 -12.19 -6.68
C LYS A 12 -1.10 -11.44 -7.95
N LYS A 13 -1.86 -11.60 -9.04
CA LYS A 13 -1.64 -10.86 -10.28
C LYS A 13 -1.75 -9.34 -10.07
N THR A 14 -2.85 -8.90 -9.47
CA THR A 14 -3.09 -7.49 -9.14
C THR A 14 -2.01 -6.92 -8.24
N MET A 15 -1.50 -7.70 -7.29
CA MET A 15 -0.37 -7.30 -6.45
C MET A 15 0.91 -7.07 -7.26
N SER A 16 1.24 -7.98 -8.18
CA SER A 16 2.40 -7.82 -9.06
C SER A 16 2.25 -6.61 -9.99
N ASP A 17 1.07 -6.42 -10.58
CA ASP A 17 0.76 -5.26 -11.42
C ASP A 17 0.88 -3.94 -10.62
N LEU A 18 0.48 -3.97 -9.34
CA LEU A 18 0.57 -2.82 -8.42
C LEU A 18 2.03 -2.52 -8.01
N ASP A 19 2.83 -3.52 -7.65
CA ASP A 19 4.27 -3.36 -7.34
C ASP A 19 5.04 -2.79 -8.54
N GLU A 20 4.75 -3.28 -9.76
CA GLU A 20 5.36 -2.76 -10.98
C GLU A 20 4.95 -1.30 -11.25
N TYR A 21 3.67 -0.97 -11.08
CA TYR A 21 3.19 0.40 -11.26
C TYR A 21 3.83 1.38 -10.27
N MET A 22 3.93 0.99 -9.00
CA MET A 22 4.56 1.84 -8.00
C MET A 22 6.02 2.13 -8.38
N ARG A 23 6.77 1.11 -8.83
CA ARG A 23 8.17 1.25 -9.31
C ARG A 23 8.35 2.18 -10.48
N ALA A 24 7.38 2.22 -11.38
CA ALA A 24 7.47 3.04 -12.57
C ALA A 24 6.99 4.48 -12.34
N PHE A 25 6.01 4.70 -11.46
CA PHE A 25 5.23 5.94 -11.45
C PHE A 25 5.11 6.64 -10.09
N CYS A 26 5.55 6.05 -8.98
CA CYS A 26 5.52 6.68 -7.66
C CYS A 26 6.91 7.19 -7.25
N PRO A 27 7.23 8.48 -7.42
CA PRO A 27 8.53 9.01 -6.99
C PRO A 27 8.65 8.95 -5.46
N GLY A 28 9.59 8.14 -4.96
CA GLY A 28 9.87 8.01 -3.52
C GLY A 28 9.18 6.83 -2.81
N GLU A 29 8.86 5.74 -3.51
CA GLU A 29 8.28 4.52 -2.93
C GLU A 29 8.93 4.04 -1.64
N LEU A 30 8.09 3.46 -0.76
CA LEU A 30 8.55 2.86 0.48
C LEU A 30 8.40 1.34 0.50
N SER A 31 7.27 0.73 0.10
CA SER A 31 7.12 -0.70 -0.29
C SER A 31 5.64 -1.15 -0.35
N ALA A 32 5.37 -2.26 -1.05
CA ALA A 32 4.12 -3.03 -0.96
C ALA A 32 4.40 -4.43 -0.37
N PHE A 33 3.68 -4.84 0.68
CA PHE A 33 3.96 -6.11 1.37
C PHE A 33 2.72 -6.79 1.93
N TRP A 34 2.85 -8.10 2.19
CA TRP A 34 1.80 -8.93 2.78
C TRP A 34 2.02 -9.09 4.29
N VAL A 35 0.96 -8.95 5.06
CA VAL A 35 0.91 -9.36 6.47
C VAL A 35 -0.29 -10.29 6.65
N GLY A 36 -0.03 -11.60 6.69
CA GLY A 36 -1.08 -12.61 6.66
C GLY A 36 -1.80 -12.63 5.30
N ASP A 37 -3.14 -12.54 5.29
CA ASP A 37 -3.98 -12.48 4.08
C ASP A 37 -4.24 -11.04 3.59
N GLN A 38 -3.61 -10.04 4.23
CA GLN A 38 -3.85 -8.62 3.98
C GLN A 38 -2.61 -7.98 3.34
N VAL A 39 -2.84 -7.11 2.37
CA VAL A 39 -1.79 -6.30 1.71
C VAL A 39 -1.73 -4.92 2.36
N PHE A 40 -0.51 -4.42 2.52
CA PHE A 40 -0.22 -3.08 3.00
C PHE A 40 0.68 -2.34 2.02
N LEU A 41 0.44 -1.03 1.90
CA LEU A 41 1.25 -0.12 1.10
C LEU A 41 1.81 0.96 2.00
N GLU A 42 3.10 1.23 1.84
CA GLU A 42 3.76 2.40 2.38
C GLU A 42 4.06 3.37 1.24
N LEU A 43 3.49 4.58 1.33
CA LEU A 43 3.66 5.63 0.33
C LEU A 43 4.27 6.89 0.96
N ALA A 44 5.14 7.57 0.23
CA ALA A 44 5.78 8.79 0.70
C ALA A 44 4.90 10.06 0.58
N SER A 45 3.77 10.00 -0.13
CA SER A 45 2.88 11.16 -0.32
C SER A 45 1.43 10.76 -0.66
N VAL A 46 0.50 11.69 -0.41
CA VAL A 46 -0.93 11.55 -0.77
C VAL A 46 -1.12 11.57 -2.29
N GLU A 47 -0.24 12.23 -3.03
CA GLU A 47 -0.26 12.24 -4.50
C GLU A 47 -0.01 10.84 -5.08
N ALA A 48 0.92 10.06 -4.50
CA ALA A 48 1.13 8.67 -4.89
C ALA A 48 -0.14 7.83 -4.66
N LEU A 49 -0.85 8.04 -3.55
CA LEU A 49 -2.13 7.36 -3.29
C LEU A 49 -3.19 7.70 -4.36
N ALA A 50 -3.27 8.97 -4.77
CA ALA A 50 -4.22 9.40 -5.79
C ALA A 50 -3.94 8.74 -7.15
N LEU A 51 -2.65 8.62 -7.54
CA LEU A 51 -2.23 7.93 -8.76
C LEU A 51 -2.61 6.45 -8.74
N ILE A 52 -2.30 5.74 -7.64
CA ILE A 52 -2.60 4.31 -7.51
C ILE A 52 -4.13 4.08 -7.52
N ARG A 53 -4.92 4.92 -6.85
CA ARG A 53 -6.39 4.83 -6.88
C ARG A 53 -6.98 5.09 -8.27
N ALA A 54 -6.38 6.00 -9.04
CA ALA A 54 -6.80 6.26 -10.41
C ALA A 54 -6.48 5.08 -11.33
N GLN A 55 -5.34 4.42 -11.12
CA GLN A 55 -4.92 3.27 -11.92
C GLN A 55 -5.65 1.97 -11.54
N PHE A 56 -5.96 1.78 -10.25
CA PHE A 56 -6.59 0.59 -9.71
C PHE A 56 -7.86 0.94 -8.92
N PRO A 57 -8.91 1.44 -9.60
CA PRO A 57 -10.14 1.90 -8.93
C PRO A 57 -10.95 0.74 -8.32
N GLU A 58 -10.68 -0.49 -8.75
CA GLU A 58 -11.33 -1.70 -8.22
C GLU A 58 -10.77 -2.17 -6.88
N ILE A 59 -9.61 -1.64 -6.45
CA ILE A 59 -8.95 -2.02 -5.22
C ILE A 59 -9.47 -1.15 -4.08
N ASP A 60 -10.04 -1.78 -3.04
CA ASP A 60 -10.37 -1.08 -1.80
C ASP A 60 -9.08 -0.67 -1.09
N MET A 61 -8.85 0.63 -0.92
CA MET A 61 -7.68 1.18 -0.24
C MET A 61 -8.12 2.06 0.91
N ARG A 62 -7.66 1.73 2.12
CA ARG A 62 -7.95 2.45 3.36
C ARG A 62 -6.66 2.96 3.98
N VAL A 63 -6.55 4.28 4.12
CA VAL A 63 -5.44 4.90 4.86
C VAL A 63 -5.61 4.59 6.34
N LEU A 64 -4.60 3.97 6.93
CA LEU A 64 -4.60 3.55 8.34
C LEU A 64 -3.98 4.61 9.24
N ASN A 65 -2.91 5.27 8.79
CA ASN A 65 -2.25 6.33 9.54
C ASN A 65 -1.50 7.28 8.60
N GLU A 66 -1.64 8.57 8.90
CA GLU A 66 -0.86 9.68 8.35
C GLU A 66 0.29 10.00 9.33
N GLY A 67 1.24 9.07 9.52
CA GLY A 67 2.34 9.27 10.47
C GLY A 67 3.12 8.02 10.89
N ASP A 68 4.41 8.24 11.16
CA ASP A 68 5.62 7.42 11.42
C ASP A 68 5.56 6.04 12.10
N ALA A 69 4.40 5.48 12.45
CA ALA A 69 4.32 4.21 13.15
C ALA A 69 3.76 3.10 12.25
N PRO A 70 4.56 2.10 11.84
CA PRO A 70 4.01 0.87 11.28
C PRO A 70 3.04 0.25 12.30
N PRO A 71 1.97 -0.42 11.85
CA PRO A 71 1.08 -1.12 12.78
C PRO A 71 1.92 -2.04 13.67
N PRO A 72 1.64 -2.13 14.99
CA PRO A 72 2.39 -3.01 15.86
C PRO A 72 2.36 -4.40 15.24
N ALA A 73 3.55 -4.95 14.97
CA ALA A 73 3.67 -6.34 14.52
C ALA A 73 2.86 -7.20 15.49
N PRO A 74 2.07 -8.18 15.00
CA PRO A 74 1.28 -9.03 15.88
C PRO A 74 2.24 -9.65 16.90
N SER A 75 2.07 -9.32 18.19
CA SER A 75 2.87 -9.89 19.26
C SER A 75 2.81 -11.40 19.14
N ALA A 76 3.94 -12.01 18.79
CA ALA A 76 4.10 -13.45 18.90
C ALA A 76 3.94 -13.80 20.39
N ILE A 77 3.06 -14.76 20.62
CA ILE A 77 2.63 -15.32 21.91
C ILE A 77 3.84 -15.71 22.79
#